data_AF-A0A7L5Y6N8-F1
#
_entry.id   AF-A0A7L5Y6N8-F1
#
_cell.length_a   1.000
_cell.length_b   1.000
_cell.length_c   1.000
_cell.angle_alpha   90.00
_cell.angle_beta   90.00
_cell.angle_gamma   90.00
#
_symmetry.space_group_name_H-M   'P 1'
#
loop_
_entity.id
_entity.type
_entity.pdbx_description
1 polymer ?
#
loop_
_entity_poly.entity_id
_entity_poly.type
_entity_poly.pdbx_seq_one_letter_code
_entity_poly.pdbx_strand_id
1 'polypeptide(L)'
;MALYAQPVNDARAGAPAAGQCRVAERGRCTRPAPAAPALQVDARVAEAARSGDAAALARAWAAVDAGPLAALVAALERGEAVQLTLCGARAWQGFGPHRLGLGQRLLNVLASTPASSGLELL
;
A
#
# COMPACT_ATOMS: atom_id res chain seq x y z
N MET A 1 22.72 29.87 -2.56
CA MET A 1 23.37 28.61 -2.10
C MET A 1 22.92 27.48 -3.01
N ALA A 2 23.80 27.00 -3.89
CA ALA A 2 23.51 25.88 -4.79
C ALA A 2 24.27 24.66 -4.26
N LEU A 3 23.53 23.70 -3.69
CA LEU A 3 24.13 22.53 -3.04
C LEU A 3 24.57 21.42 -4.02
N TYR A 4 24.26 21.54 -5.32
CA TYR A 4 24.71 20.56 -6.32
C TYR A 4 24.94 21.23 -7.69
N ALA A 5 26.20 21.54 -8.00
CA ALA A 5 26.63 21.86 -9.36
C ALA A 5 26.98 20.54 -10.05
N GLN A 6 26.03 19.95 -10.76
CA GLN A 6 26.27 18.75 -11.52
C GLN A 6 26.52 19.17 -12.98
N PRO A 7 27.69 18.88 -13.59
CA PRO A 7 28.07 19.42 -14.91
C PRO A 7 27.08 19.07 -16.02
N VAL A 8 26.35 17.97 -15.84
CA VAL A 8 25.29 17.53 -16.75
C VAL A 8 24.08 18.49 -16.78
N ASN A 9 23.82 19.23 -15.70
CA ASN A 9 22.76 20.24 -15.64
C ASN A 9 23.24 21.57 -16.22
N ASP A 10 24.49 21.95 -15.97
CA ASP A 10 25.09 23.16 -16.54
C ASP A 10 25.14 23.08 -18.07
N ALA A 11 25.47 21.90 -18.61
CA ALA A 11 25.45 21.65 -20.06
C ALA A 11 24.04 21.74 -20.70
N ARG A 12 22.97 21.64 -19.90
CA ARG A 12 21.57 21.73 -20.37
C ARG A 12 20.95 23.11 -20.18
N ALA A 13 21.63 24.05 -19.52
CA ALA A 13 21.10 25.37 -19.19
C ALA A 13 20.68 26.22 -20.41
N GLY A 14 21.19 25.90 -21.61
CA GLY A 14 20.84 26.57 -22.86
C GLY A 14 19.80 25.86 -23.75
N ALA A 15 19.31 24.68 -23.35
CA ALA A 15 18.33 23.92 -24.14
C ALA A 15 16.89 24.27 -23.71
N PRO A 16 15.92 24.40 -24.65
CA PRO A 16 14.52 24.49 -24.29
C PRO A 16 14.17 23.23 -23.50
N ALA A 17 13.62 23.46 -22.32
CA ALA A 17 13.60 22.45 -21.28
C ALA A 17 12.57 21.35 -21.61
N ALA A 18 13.02 20.36 -22.37
CA ALA A 18 12.26 19.18 -22.72
C ALA A 18 12.28 18.25 -21.51
N GLY A 19 11.16 18.19 -20.79
CA GLY A 19 10.91 17.10 -19.84
C GLY A 19 10.70 17.46 -18.37
N GLN A 20 10.52 18.73 -17.99
CA GLN A 20 9.94 19.01 -16.66
C GLN A 20 8.49 18.55 -16.64
N CYS A 21 8.25 17.42 -16.00
CA CYS A 21 6.92 17.06 -15.51
C CYS A 21 6.56 18.07 -14.41
N ARG A 22 5.98 19.19 -14.82
CA ARG A 22 5.53 20.23 -13.91
C ARG A 22 4.26 19.70 -13.25
N VAL A 23 4.34 19.33 -11.98
CA VAL A 23 3.13 19.08 -11.19
C VAL A 23 2.43 20.44 -11.10
N ALA A 24 1.41 20.65 -11.92
CA ALA A 24 0.53 21.79 -11.75
C ALA A 24 0.03 21.74 -10.31
N GLU A 25 0.22 22.82 -9.56
CA GLU A 25 -0.43 22.95 -8.26
C GLU A 25 -1.92 22.68 -8.49
N ARG A 26 -2.39 21.59 -7.89
CA ARG A 26 -3.72 21.05 -8.14
C ARG A 26 -4.70 22.20 -7.95
N GLY A 27 -5.46 22.54 -9.00
CA GLY A 27 -6.58 23.46 -8.88
C GLY A 27 -7.40 23.03 -7.66
N ARG A 28 -7.75 24.00 -6.79
CA ARG A 28 -8.49 23.74 -5.55
C ARG A 28 -9.62 22.78 -5.87
N CYS A 29 -9.56 21.56 -5.31
CA CYS A 29 -10.63 20.60 -5.45
C CYS A 29 -11.79 21.17 -4.65
N THR A 30 -12.74 21.82 -5.33
CA THR A 30 -13.94 22.43 -4.72
C THR A 30 -14.93 21.39 -4.24
N ARG A 31 -14.70 20.12 -4.59
CA ARG A 31 -15.42 18.99 -4.04
C ARG A 31 -14.85 18.67 -2.66
N PRO A 32 -15.62 18.84 -1.57
CA PRO A 32 -15.19 18.32 -0.27
C PRO A 32 -14.88 16.84 -0.43
N ALA A 33 -13.71 16.42 0.04
CA ALA A 33 -13.38 15.01 0.07
C ALA A 33 -14.49 14.31 0.88
N PRO A 34 -15.07 13.20 0.36
CA PRO A 34 -16.00 12.43 1.17
C PRO A 34 -15.31 12.11 2.49
N ALA A 35 -16.05 12.23 3.61
CA ALA A 35 -15.54 11.92 4.93
C ALA A 35 -14.94 10.52 4.87
N ALA A 36 -13.61 10.45 4.97
CA ALA A 36 -12.93 9.18 4.90
C ALA A 36 -13.42 8.36 6.11
N PRO A 37 -13.88 7.11 5.91
CA PRO A 37 -14.07 6.21 7.04
C PRO A 37 -12.76 6.17 7.84
N ALA A 38 -12.85 6.01 9.16
CA ALA A 38 -11.69 6.01 10.04
C ALA A 38 -10.67 4.95 9.58
N LEU A 39 -9.69 5.38 8.78
CA LEU A 39 -8.66 4.52 8.22
C LEU A 39 -7.65 4.24 9.32
N GLN A 40 -7.66 3.01 9.83
CA GLN A 40 -6.66 2.56 10.78
C GLN A 40 -5.46 1.98 10.02
N VAL A 41 -4.28 2.53 10.28
CA VAL A 41 -3.01 2.05 9.71
C VAL A 41 -2.18 1.45 10.84
N ASP A 42 -1.80 0.18 10.70
CA ASP A 42 -0.84 -0.46 11.61
C ASP A 42 0.56 -0.42 10.99
N ALA A 43 1.49 0.31 11.64
CA ALA A 43 2.84 0.52 11.14
C ALA A 43 3.86 -0.51 11.69
N ARG A 44 3.48 -1.39 12.62
CA ARG A 44 4.42 -2.25 13.36
C ARG A 44 5.22 -3.16 12.45
N VAL A 45 4.57 -3.77 11.47
CA VAL A 45 5.23 -4.64 10.48
C VAL A 45 6.19 -3.83 9.60
N ALA A 46 5.81 -2.63 9.19
CA ALA A 46 6.67 -1.76 8.39
C ALA A 46 7.91 -1.31 9.18
N GLU A 47 7.75 -0.97 10.45
CA GLU A 47 8.85 -0.61 11.34
C GLU A 47 9.79 -1.79 11.58
N ALA A 48 9.25 -2.98 11.86
CA ALA A 48 10.04 -4.18 12.04
C ALA A 48 10.80 -4.57 10.76
N ALA A 49 10.16 -4.46 9.59
CA ALA A 49 10.82 -4.72 8.31
C ALA A 49 12.01 -3.78 8.05
N ARG A 50 11.92 -2.49 8.45
CA ARG A 50 13.04 -1.54 8.32
C ARG A 50 14.23 -1.87 9.21
N SER A 51 14.00 -2.58 10.32
CA SER A 51 15.09 -2.98 11.23
C SER A 51 15.97 -4.11 10.68
N GLY A 52 15.50 -4.86 9.67
CA GLY A 52 16.20 -6.02 9.12
C GLY A 52 16.25 -7.25 10.03
N ASP A 53 15.66 -7.19 11.24
CA ASP A 53 15.57 -8.31 12.17
C ASP A 53 14.39 -9.23 11.80
N ALA A 54 14.71 -10.43 11.31
CA ALA A 54 13.72 -11.44 10.95
C ALA A 54 12.85 -11.89 12.15
N ALA A 55 13.40 -11.96 13.36
CA ALA A 55 12.66 -12.32 14.56
C ALA A 55 11.73 -11.19 15.00
N ALA A 56 12.17 -9.92 14.88
CA ALA A 56 11.30 -8.77 15.11
C ALA A 56 10.14 -8.72 14.11
N LEU A 57 10.42 -9.02 12.83
CA LEU A 57 9.39 -9.08 11.80
C LEU A 57 8.35 -10.17 12.09
N ALA A 58 8.78 -11.38 12.48
CA ALA A 58 7.87 -12.46 12.85
C ALA A 58 6.99 -12.09 14.06
N ARG A 59 7.58 -11.45 15.08
CA ARG A 59 6.81 -10.97 16.26
C ARG A 59 5.81 -9.88 15.89
N ALA A 60 6.18 -8.96 14.99
CA ALA A 60 5.29 -7.90 14.52
C ALA A 60 4.08 -8.50 13.79
N TRP A 61 4.29 -9.49 12.94
CA TRP A 61 3.20 -10.23 12.29
C TRP A 61 2.29 -10.92 13.30
N ALA A 62 2.85 -11.65 14.27
CA ALA A 62 2.05 -12.31 15.30
C ALA A 62 1.20 -11.31 16.14
N ALA A 63 1.74 -10.11 16.41
CA ALA A 63 1.01 -9.06 17.13
C ALA A 63 -0.14 -8.45 16.30
N VAL A 64 0.03 -8.34 14.99
CA VAL A 64 -1.02 -7.88 14.06
C VAL A 64 -2.11 -8.94 13.93
N ASP A 65 -1.74 -10.21 13.83
CA ASP A 65 -2.66 -11.34 13.77
C ASP A 65 -3.55 -11.41 15.01
N ALA A 66 -2.94 -11.36 16.21
CA ALA A 66 -3.66 -11.48 17.47
C ALA A 66 -4.51 -10.25 17.83
N GLY A 67 -4.25 -9.09 17.22
CA GLY A 67 -4.91 -7.83 17.56
C GLY A 67 -5.87 -7.36 16.46
N PRO A 68 -5.44 -6.43 15.59
CA PRO A 68 -6.30 -5.80 14.60
C PRO A 68 -6.91 -6.80 13.60
N LEU A 69 -6.18 -7.84 13.18
CA LEU A 69 -6.74 -8.84 12.27
C LEU A 69 -7.80 -9.71 12.94
N ALA A 70 -7.59 -10.13 14.19
CA ALA A 70 -8.62 -10.83 14.96
C ALA A 70 -9.91 -9.99 15.10
N ALA A 71 -9.79 -8.69 15.33
CA ALA A 71 -10.93 -7.78 15.39
C ALA A 71 -11.66 -7.65 14.03
N LEU A 72 -10.91 -7.59 12.92
CA LEU A 72 -11.46 -7.56 11.56
C LEU A 72 -12.18 -8.87 11.21
N VAL A 73 -11.64 -10.02 11.63
CA VAL A 73 -12.30 -11.32 11.46
C VAL A 73 -13.62 -11.36 12.23
N ALA A 74 -13.61 -10.95 13.51
CA ALA A 74 -14.83 -10.90 14.31
C ALA A 74 -15.89 -9.96 13.70
N ALA A 75 -15.47 -8.82 13.13
CA ALA A 75 -16.38 -7.91 12.42
C ALA A 75 -16.94 -8.53 11.14
N LEU A 76 -16.11 -9.25 10.38
CA LEU A 76 -16.56 -10.00 9.19
C LEU A 76 -17.57 -11.09 9.55
N GLU A 77 -17.36 -11.81 10.65
CA GLU A 77 -18.28 -12.84 11.17
C GLU A 77 -19.63 -12.26 11.60
N ARG A 78 -19.64 -11.01 12.13
CA ARG A 78 -20.88 -10.26 12.40
C ARG A 78 -21.57 -9.75 11.13
N GLY A 79 -21.00 -9.97 9.96
CA GLY A 79 -21.53 -9.52 8.67
C GLY A 79 -21.24 -8.05 8.37
N GLU A 80 -20.33 -7.42 9.09
CA GLU A 80 -19.92 -6.04 8.84
C GLU A 80 -19.08 -5.94 7.56
N ALA A 81 -19.23 -4.84 6.82
CA ALA A 81 -18.43 -4.57 5.64
C ALA A 81 -17.03 -4.07 6.05
N VAL A 82 -16.07 -4.98 6.12
CA VAL A 82 -14.67 -4.66 6.48
C VAL A 82 -13.78 -4.59 5.24
N GLN A 83 -12.79 -3.70 5.20
CA GLN A 83 -11.80 -3.67 4.13
C GLN A 83 -10.40 -3.68 4.71
N LEU A 84 -9.55 -4.56 4.22
CA LEU A 84 -8.15 -4.69 4.59
C LEU A 84 -7.29 -4.38 3.37
N THR A 85 -6.31 -3.49 3.49
CA THR A 85 -5.33 -3.25 2.42
C THR A 85 -3.94 -3.54 2.96
N LEU A 86 -3.24 -4.49 2.35
CA LEU A 86 -1.82 -4.73 2.60
C LEU A 86 -1.00 -3.85 1.66
N CYS A 87 -0.06 -3.07 2.23
CA CYS A 87 0.82 -2.19 1.48
C CYS A 87 2.26 -2.67 1.62
N GLY A 88 2.87 -3.09 0.52
CA GLY A 88 4.30 -3.34 0.40
C GLY A 88 5.04 -2.14 -0.20
N ALA A 89 6.36 -2.25 -0.33
CA ALA A 89 7.18 -1.18 -0.90
C ALA A 89 6.86 -0.85 -2.37
N ARG A 90 6.33 -1.83 -3.11
CA ARG A 90 6.16 -1.75 -4.58
C ARG A 90 4.75 -2.01 -5.05
N ALA A 91 3.95 -2.64 -4.21
CA ALA A 91 2.62 -3.11 -4.54
C ALA A 91 1.73 -3.00 -3.31
N TRP A 92 0.43 -2.94 -3.57
CA TRP A 92 -0.59 -3.01 -2.54
C TRP A 92 -1.65 -4.01 -2.99
N GLN A 93 -2.32 -4.64 -2.03
CA GLN A 93 -3.38 -5.59 -2.28
C GLN A 93 -4.54 -5.32 -1.33
N GLY A 94 -5.72 -5.09 -1.89
CA GLY A 94 -6.96 -4.89 -1.15
C GLY A 94 -7.77 -6.18 -1.02
N PHE A 95 -8.31 -6.41 0.17
CA PHE A 95 -9.25 -7.46 0.53
C PHE A 95 -10.52 -6.80 1.06
N GLY A 96 -11.67 -7.22 0.56
CA GLY A 96 -12.96 -6.81 1.09
C GLY A 96 -13.97 -7.94 0.88
N PRO A 97 -15.10 -7.93 1.60
CA PRO A 97 -16.19 -8.87 1.42
C PRO A 97 -16.86 -8.58 0.10
N HIS A 98 -16.21 -8.99 -1.00
CA HIS A 98 -16.90 -9.10 -2.26
C HIS A 98 -17.78 -10.35 -2.13
N ARG A 99 -19.11 -10.18 -2.27
CA ARG A 99 -20.05 -11.31 -2.37
C ARG A 99 -19.83 -12.01 -3.71
N LEU A 100 -18.69 -12.66 -3.83
CA LEU A 100 -18.35 -13.54 -4.93
C LEU A 100 -19.14 -14.82 -4.72
N GLY A 101 -19.99 -15.14 -5.70
CA GLY A 101 -20.76 -16.39 -5.70
C GLY A 101 -19.83 -17.59 -5.49
N LEU A 102 -20.37 -18.66 -4.89
CA LEU A 102 -19.61 -19.86 -4.48
C LEU A 102 -18.65 -20.38 -5.56
N GLY A 103 -19.03 -20.30 -6.84
CA GLY A 103 -18.19 -20.72 -7.97
C GLY A 103 -16.93 -19.87 -8.19
N GLN A 104 -16.98 -18.58 -7.87
CA GLN A 104 -15.85 -17.66 -8.04
C GLN A 104 -14.85 -17.76 -6.87
N ARG A 105 -15.30 -18.24 -5.70
CA ARG A 105 -14.42 -18.62 -4.57
C ARG A 105 -13.51 -19.79 -4.93
N LEU A 106 -14.01 -20.79 -5.66
CA LEU A 106 -13.21 -21.95 -6.07
C LEU A 106 -12.14 -21.57 -7.09
N LEU A 107 -12.49 -20.72 -8.05
CA LEU A 107 -11.55 -20.19 -9.04
C LEU A 107 -10.47 -19.31 -8.40
N ASN A 108 -10.80 -18.53 -7.37
CA ASN A 108 -9.82 -17.67 -6.70
C ASN A 108 -8.84 -18.44 -5.80
N VAL A 109 -9.23 -19.61 -5.29
CA VAL A 109 -8.33 -20.52 -4.55
C VAL A 109 -7.33 -21.20 -5.50
N LEU A 110 -7.78 -21.56 -6.71
CA LEU A 110 -6.92 -22.16 -7.74
C LEU A 110 -6.05 -21.12 -8.49
N ALA A 111 -6.51 -19.88 -8.59
CA ALA A 111 -5.79 -18.76 -9.19
C ALA A 111 -4.97 -17.93 -8.18
N SER A 112 -4.97 -18.33 -6.90
CA SER A 112 -4.18 -17.66 -5.87
C SER A 112 -2.70 -17.92 -6.14
N THR A 113 -2.10 -17.06 -6.97
CA THR A 113 -0.66 -16.91 -7.02
C THR A 113 -0.25 -16.50 -5.61
N PRO A 114 0.69 -17.21 -4.95
CA PRO A 114 1.06 -16.88 -3.60
C PRO A 114 1.45 -15.41 -3.53
N ALA A 115 0.92 -14.66 -2.56
CA ALA A 115 1.09 -13.22 -2.46
C ALA A 115 2.57 -12.79 -2.43
N SER A 116 3.48 -13.70 -2.09
CA SER A 116 4.93 -13.53 -2.17
C SER A 116 5.47 -13.47 -3.61
N SER A 117 4.86 -14.13 -4.58
CA SER A 117 5.32 -14.13 -5.99
C SER A 117 5.05 -12.81 -6.71
N GLY A 118 4.08 -12.01 -6.26
CA GLY A 118 3.83 -10.68 -6.82
C GLY A 118 4.85 -9.61 -6.39
N LEU A 119 5.67 -9.90 -5.36
CA LEU A 119 6.65 -8.95 -4.81
C LEU A 119 8.04 -9.08 -5.46
N GLU A 120 8.32 -10.20 -6.12
CA GLU A 120 9.64 -10.53 -6.72
C GLU A 120 9.77 -10.09 -8.20
N LEU A 121 8.69 -9.62 -8.84
CA LEU A 121 8.62 -9.49 -10.30
C LEU A 121 8.62 -8.05 -10.84
N LEU A 122 9.16 -7.10 -10.07
CA LEU A 122 9.51 -5.78 -10.58
C LEU A 122 10.98 -5.50 -10.29
#